data_AF-A0A6N3DMN2-F1
#
_entry.id   AF-A0A6N3DMN2-F1
#
_cell.length_a   1.000
_cell.length_b   1.000
_cell.length_c   1.000
_cell.angle_alpha   90.00
_cell.angle_beta   90.00
_cell.angle_gamma   90.00
#
_symmetry.space_group_name_H-M   'P 1'
#
loop_
_entity.id
_entity.type
_entity.pdbx_description
1 polymer ?
#
loop_
_entity_poly.entity_id
_entity_poly.type
_entity_poly.pdbx_seq_one_letter_code
_entity_poly.pdbx_strand_id
1 'polypeptide(L)'
;MQRIATPIVVVSDGGPGLRKALKKVWRTAKLQRCIVHAVWQVHRYTTRRPKTLAGIMLKDLASDLYNVKTQEDAKIWIQRLFNWRVTFKEFLSEMTRDSNDNLRATHERLLKAYNSLVVLINTETMFRYLDETLVLDKECPRTNNPIEGGVNAQLRRLLRYHRGMSVEKRIKAVFWWCYLHSPRPLSAKEILKVMPTDASISKIYSSMNERAQLQGIIPTWGDAISWGDLHNYDKLSFNDWD
;
A
#
# COMPACT_ATOMS: atom_id res chain seq x y z
N MET A 1 16.60 20.24 11.11
CA MET A 1 17.38 19.79 9.94
C MET A 1 16.84 18.44 9.49
N GLN A 2 16.48 18.27 8.21
CA GLN A 2 16.19 16.94 7.68
C GLN A 2 17.49 16.14 7.65
N ARG A 3 17.54 14.99 8.35
CA ARG A 3 18.71 14.10 8.42
C ARG A 3 19.09 13.46 7.08
N ILE A 4 18.19 13.47 6.11
CA ILE A 4 18.35 12.79 4.81
C ILE A 4 18.08 13.83 3.73
N ALA A 5 19.05 13.98 2.81
CA ALA A 5 18.90 14.84 1.64
C ALA A 5 17.71 14.41 0.79
N THR A 6 17.09 15.36 0.09
CA THR A 6 15.96 15.06 -0.79
C THR A 6 16.40 14.11 -1.91
N PRO A 7 15.80 12.91 -2.01
CA PRO A 7 16.13 11.97 -3.07
C PRO A 7 15.58 12.47 -4.41
N ILE A 8 16.26 12.12 -5.49
CA ILE A 8 15.82 12.43 -6.86
C ILE A 8 14.60 11.57 -7.22
N VAL A 9 14.66 10.27 -6.94
CA VAL A 9 13.57 9.31 -7.12
C VAL A 9 13.41 8.45 -5.87
N VAL A 10 12.16 8.17 -5.50
CA VAL A 10 11.79 7.17 -4.50
C VAL A 10 11.07 6.03 -5.19
N VAL A 11 11.47 4.79 -4.89
CA VAL A 11 10.80 3.57 -5.37
C VAL A 11 9.94 2.98 -4.27
N SER A 12 8.67 2.69 -4.55
CA SER A 12 7.74 2.18 -3.52
C SER A 12 6.67 1.20 -4.01
N ASP A 13 6.24 0.37 -3.06
CA ASP A 13 5.04 -0.47 -3.05
C ASP A 13 3.68 0.28 -3.11
N GLY A 14 3.66 1.61 -3.21
CA GLY A 14 2.48 2.41 -3.56
C GLY A 14 1.47 2.60 -2.43
N GLY A 15 1.91 2.51 -1.17
CA GLY A 15 1.04 2.75 -0.02
C GLY A 15 0.31 4.11 -0.07
N PRO A 16 -0.97 4.19 0.34
CA PRO A 16 -1.82 5.37 0.15
C PRO A 16 -1.28 6.63 0.84
N GLY A 17 -0.61 6.47 1.98
CA GLY A 17 -0.02 7.59 2.74
C GLY A 17 1.31 8.11 2.16
N LEU A 18 2.01 7.31 1.35
CA LEU A 18 3.37 7.64 0.94
C LEU A 18 3.41 8.87 0.04
N ARG A 19 2.51 8.98 -0.94
CA ARG A 19 2.47 10.14 -1.84
C ARG A 19 2.27 11.45 -1.08
N LYS A 20 1.41 11.44 -0.05
CA LYS A 20 1.17 12.61 0.82
C LYS A 20 2.40 12.94 1.66
N ALA A 21 3.06 11.92 2.21
CA ALA A 21 4.29 12.09 2.98
C ALA A 21 5.44 12.63 2.11
N LEU A 22 5.63 12.09 0.90
CA LEU A 22 6.61 12.58 -0.07
C LEU A 22 6.38 14.04 -0.40
N LYS A 23 5.16 14.44 -0.75
CA LYS A 23 4.84 15.85 -1.01
C LYS A 23 5.11 16.77 0.18
N LYS A 24 4.99 16.27 1.42
CA LYS A 24 5.24 17.06 2.63
C LYS A 24 6.74 17.18 2.94
N VAL A 25 7.51 16.11 2.78
CA VAL A 25 8.90 16.01 3.23
C VAL A 25 9.89 16.29 2.09
N TRP A 26 9.63 15.75 0.90
CA TRP A 26 10.50 15.78 -0.28
C TRP A 26 9.71 16.23 -1.52
N ARG A 27 9.41 17.53 -1.59
CA ARG A 27 8.53 18.14 -2.60
C ARG A 27 8.97 17.89 -4.05
N THR A 28 10.27 17.83 -4.29
CA THR A 28 10.86 17.68 -5.63
C THR A 28 11.12 16.22 -6.00
N ALA A 29 11.08 15.30 -5.04
CA ALA A 29 11.35 13.89 -5.28
C ALA A 29 10.29 13.28 -6.20
N LYS A 30 10.74 12.57 -7.23
CA LYS A 30 9.88 11.81 -8.12
C LYS A 30 9.57 10.44 -7.52
N LEU A 31 8.48 9.81 -7.99
CA LEU A 31 8.03 8.52 -7.48
C LEU A 31 8.01 7.49 -8.61
N GLN A 32 8.70 6.37 -8.38
CA GLN A 32 8.60 5.15 -9.17
C GLN A 32 7.76 4.12 -8.39
N ARG A 33 6.71 3.61 -9.02
CA ARG A 33 5.94 2.49 -8.51
C ARG A 33 6.73 1.20 -8.75
N CYS A 34 6.93 0.37 -7.73
CA CYS A 34 7.54 -0.94 -7.92
C CYS A 34 6.71 -1.79 -8.90
N ILE A 35 7.33 -2.23 -10.01
CA ILE A 35 6.67 -3.04 -11.04
C ILE A 35 6.10 -4.33 -10.46
N VAL A 36 6.85 -5.04 -9.60
CA VAL A 36 6.38 -6.29 -8.96
C VAL A 36 5.05 -6.06 -8.23
N HIS A 37 4.93 -4.96 -7.49
CA HIS A 37 3.72 -4.64 -6.74
C HIS A 37 2.56 -4.21 -7.65
N ALA A 38 2.83 -3.52 -8.76
CA ALA A 38 1.82 -3.21 -9.77
C ALA A 38 1.26 -4.50 -10.41
N VAL A 39 2.14 -5.45 -10.77
CA VAL A 39 1.76 -6.76 -11.30
C VAL A 39 0.94 -7.56 -10.28
N TRP A 40 1.39 -7.62 -9.03
CA TRP A 40 0.67 -8.33 -7.96
C TRP A 40 -0.68 -7.71 -7.66
N GLN A 41 -0.83 -6.39 -7.80
CA GLN A 41 -2.12 -5.71 -7.67
C GLN A 41 -3.11 -6.20 -8.74
N VAL A 42 -2.67 -6.37 -9.99
CA VAL A 42 -3.50 -6.97 -11.05
C VAL A 42 -3.84 -8.42 -10.71
N HIS A 43 -2.85 -9.23 -10.34
CA HIS A 43 -3.08 -10.64 -9.98
C HIS A 43 -4.03 -10.82 -8.79
N ARG A 44 -4.03 -9.89 -7.83
CA ARG A 44 -5.00 -9.90 -6.72
C ARG A 44 -6.43 -9.79 -7.24
N TYR A 45 -6.66 -9.00 -8.28
CA TYR A 45 -7.98 -8.79 -8.86
C TYR A 45 -8.39 -9.86 -9.87
N THR A 46 -7.49 -10.25 -10.78
CA THR A 46 -7.73 -11.28 -11.82
C THR A 46 -7.68 -12.72 -11.30
N THR A 47 -7.17 -12.92 -10.06
CA THR A 47 -6.79 -14.21 -9.48
C THR A 47 -5.58 -14.84 -10.20
N ARG A 48 -5.00 -15.91 -9.63
CA ARG A 48 -3.84 -16.59 -10.25
C ARG A 48 -4.21 -17.35 -11.53
N ARG A 49 -5.47 -17.77 -11.70
CA ARG A 49 -5.96 -18.57 -12.82
C ARG A 49 -7.32 -18.02 -13.30
N PRO A 50 -7.33 -16.84 -13.95
CA PRO A 50 -8.55 -16.30 -14.55
C PRO A 50 -9.09 -17.28 -15.61
N LYS A 51 -10.41 -17.43 -15.67
CA LYS A 51 -11.09 -18.31 -16.64
C LYS A 51 -11.60 -17.56 -17.88
N THR A 52 -11.88 -16.27 -17.75
CA THR A 52 -12.33 -15.40 -18.83
C THR A 52 -11.15 -15.00 -19.72
N LEU A 53 -11.35 -14.93 -21.04
CA LEU A 53 -10.34 -14.44 -21.97
C LEU A 53 -9.82 -13.03 -21.59
N ALA A 54 -10.73 -12.11 -21.23
CA ALA A 54 -10.38 -10.76 -20.77
C ALA A 54 -9.41 -10.78 -19.58
N GLY A 55 -9.70 -11.60 -18.57
CA GLY A 55 -8.85 -11.76 -17.39
C GLY A 55 -7.52 -12.43 -17.67
N ILE A 56 -7.46 -13.41 -18.58
CA ILE A 56 -6.22 -14.06 -19.02
C ILE A 56 -5.32 -13.02 -19.71
N MET A 57 -5.85 -12.33 -20.71
CA MET A 57 -5.08 -11.32 -21.46
C MET A 57 -4.60 -10.17 -20.57
N LEU A 58 -5.42 -9.69 -19.62
CA LEU A 58 -4.99 -8.64 -18.70
C LEU A 58 -3.88 -9.11 -17.75
N LYS A 59 -3.94 -10.36 -17.30
CA LYS A 59 -2.90 -10.97 -16.48
C LYS A 59 -1.59 -11.11 -17.25
N ASP A 60 -1.66 -11.48 -18.52
CA ASP A 60 -0.48 -11.61 -19.39
C ASP A 60 0.12 -10.23 -19.68
N LEU A 61 -0.70 -9.22 -19.99
CA LEU A 61 -0.26 -7.82 -20.10
C LEU A 61 0.44 -7.34 -18.83
N ALA A 62 -0.09 -7.65 -17.65
CA ALA A 62 0.60 -7.32 -16.40
C ALA A 62 1.94 -8.04 -16.28
N SER A 63 2.05 -9.31 -16.70
CA SER A 63 3.30 -10.06 -16.66
C SER A 63 4.35 -9.49 -17.63
N ASP A 64 3.91 -8.99 -18.79
CA ASP A 64 4.78 -8.35 -19.78
C ASP A 64 5.47 -7.07 -19.24
N LEU A 65 4.97 -6.46 -18.16
CA LEU A 65 5.66 -5.33 -17.51
C LEU A 65 7.09 -5.68 -17.08
N TYR A 66 7.39 -6.95 -16.80
CA TYR A 66 8.75 -7.38 -16.47
C TYR A 66 9.71 -7.30 -17.65
N ASN A 67 9.21 -7.17 -18.88
CA ASN A 67 10.01 -7.13 -20.10
C ASN A 67 10.19 -5.71 -20.66
N VAL A 68 9.50 -4.71 -20.10
CA VAL A 68 9.63 -3.31 -20.52
C VAL A 68 10.97 -2.75 -20.07
N LYS A 69 11.85 -2.41 -21.01
CA LYS A 69 13.22 -1.93 -20.74
C LYS A 69 13.52 -0.57 -21.35
N THR A 70 12.72 -0.12 -22.32
CA THR A 70 12.92 1.16 -23.01
C THR A 70 11.65 1.99 -23.03
N GLN A 71 11.79 3.29 -23.29
CA GLN A 71 10.64 4.19 -23.47
C GLN A 71 9.72 3.72 -24.59
N GLU A 72 10.27 3.13 -25.65
CA GLU A 72 9.48 2.59 -26.76
C GLU A 72 8.67 1.36 -26.34
N ASP A 73 9.29 0.43 -25.60
CA ASP A 73 8.56 -0.70 -25.01
C ASP A 73 7.40 -0.22 -24.13
N ALA A 74 7.60 0.86 -23.37
CA ALA A 74 6.57 1.42 -22.50
C ALA A 74 5.39 1.97 -23.32
N LYS A 75 5.65 2.67 -24.43
CA LYS A 75 4.58 3.15 -25.34
C LYS A 75 3.79 1.99 -25.94
N ILE A 76 4.48 0.99 -26.47
CA ILE A 76 3.86 -0.22 -27.04
C ILE A 76 3.00 -0.92 -25.98
N TRP A 77 3.53 -1.06 -24.77
CA TRP A 77 2.80 -1.68 -23.67
C TRP A 77 1.55 -0.89 -23.26
N ILE A 78 1.65 0.44 -23.17
CA ILE A 78 0.51 1.33 -22.87
C ILE A 78 -0.57 1.20 -23.95
N GLN A 79 -0.17 1.18 -25.22
CA GLN A 79 -1.10 1.00 -26.34
C GLN A 79 -1.82 -0.36 -26.25
N ARG A 80 -1.09 -1.44 -25.96
CA ARG A 80 -1.69 -2.78 -25.76
C ARG A 80 -2.69 -2.79 -24.60
N LEU A 81 -2.40 -2.10 -23.49
CA LEU A 81 -3.31 -1.97 -22.36
C LEU A 81 -4.60 -1.23 -22.73
N PHE A 82 -4.50 -0.12 -23.47
CA PHE A 82 -5.69 0.62 -23.93
C PHE A 82 -6.50 -0.17 -24.96
N ASN A 83 -5.82 -0.84 -25.90
CA ASN A 83 -6.48 -1.72 -26.87
C ASN A 83 -7.25 -2.84 -26.18
N TRP A 84 -6.70 -3.46 -25.11
CA TRP A 84 -7.43 -4.44 -24.31
C TRP A 84 -8.77 -3.89 -23.79
N ARG A 85 -8.80 -2.64 -23.32
CA ARG A 85 -10.04 -2.00 -22.83
C ARG A 85 -11.06 -1.79 -23.96
N VAL A 86 -10.59 -1.48 -25.17
CA VAL A 86 -11.44 -1.34 -26.36
C VAL A 86 -11.99 -2.71 -26.77
N THR A 87 -11.14 -3.73 -26.88
CA THR A 87 -11.52 -5.10 -27.29
C THR A 87 -12.59 -5.70 -26.38
N PHE A 88 -12.46 -5.52 -25.06
CA PHE A 88 -13.41 -6.09 -24.10
C PHE A 88 -14.48 -5.08 -23.64
N LYS A 89 -14.72 -3.99 -24.38
CA LYS A 89 -15.63 -2.91 -23.96
C LYS A 89 -17.03 -3.42 -23.65
N GLU A 90 -17.63 -4.22 -24.54
CA GLU A 90 -18.98 -4.75 -24.39
C GLU A 90 -19.07 -5.68 -23.18
N PHE A 91 -18.16 -6.66 -23.10
CA PHE A 91 -18.03 -7.56 -21.96
C PHE A 91 -17.90 -6.81 -20.63
N LEU A 92 -17.04 -5.79 -20.56
CA LEU A 92 -16.81 -5.00 -19.34
C LEU A 92 -17.98 -4.08 -18.97
N SER A 93 -18.91 -3.83 -19.90
CA SER A 93 -20.09 -3.00 -19.68
C SER A 93 -21.28 -3.77 -19.08
N GLU A 94 -21.17 -5.09 -18.97
CA GLU A 94 -22.17 -5.93 -18.32
C GLU A 94 -22.42 -5.50 -16.87
N MET A 95 -23.69 -5.41 -16.50
CA MET A 95 -24.15 -5.02 -15.17
C MET A 95 -24.97 -6.16 -14.55
N THR A 96 -24.77 -6.41 -13.26
CA THR A 96 -25.53 -7.37 -12.45
C THR A 96 -26.23 -6.63 -11.32
N ARG A 97 -27.49 -6.98 -11.03
CA ARG A 97 -28.21 -6.49 -9.85
C ARG A 97 -27.78 -7.26 -8.61
N ASP A 98 -27.48 -6.56 -7.52
CA ASP A 98 -27.21 -7.19 -6.24
C ASP A 98 -28.50 -7.52 -5.46
N SER A 99 -28.36 -8.10 -4.27
CA SER A 99 -29.48 -8.46 -3.38
C SER A 99 -30.33 -7.25 -2.93
N ASN A 100 -29.79 -6.05 -3.09
CA ASN A 100 -30.40 -4.79 -2.67
C ASN A 100 -30.89 -3.98 -3.89
N ASP A 101 -31.06 -4.64 -5.04
CA ASP A 101 -31.47 -4.08 -6.34
C ASP A 101 -30.54 -3.00 -6.91
N ASN A 102 -29.30 -2.90 -6.43
CA ASN A 102 -28.32 -1.98 -6.99
C ASN A 102 -27.63 -2.60 -8.20
N LEU A 103 -27.53 -1.81 -9.28
CA LEU A 103 -26.74 -2.18 -10.45
C LEU A 103 -25.25 -2.02 -10.16
N ARG A 104 -24.50 -3.10 -10.32
CA ARG A 104 -23.03 -3.11 -10.23
C ARG A 104 -22.41 -3.72 -11.47
N ALA A 105 -21.20 -3.27 -11.82
CA ALA A 105 -20.46 -3.87 -12.93
C ALA A 105 -20.17 -5.34 -12.62
N THR A 106 -20.58 -6.24 -13.51
CA THR A 106 -20.37 -7.69 -13.37
C THR A 106 -18.88 -8.00 -13.21
N HIS A 107 -18.03 -7.27 -13.93
CA HIS A 107 -16.58 -7.45 -13.97
C HIS A 107 -15.82 -6.41 -13.16
N GLU A 108 -16.36 -5.99 -12.00
CA GLU A 108 -15.77 -4.93 -11.16
C GLU A 108 -14.29 -5.17 -10.83
N ARG A 109 -13.90 -6.42 -10.55
CA ARG A 109 -12.50 -6.77 -10.25
C ARG A 109 -11.58 -6.52 -11.45
N LEU A 110 -12.01 -6.86 -12.67
CA LEU A 110 -11.22 -6.60 -13.88
C LEU A 110 -11.10 -5.09 -14.14
N LEU A 111 -12.18 -4.34 -13.92
CA LEU A 111 -12.15 -2.88 -14.01
C LEU A 111 -11.17 -2.28 -12.98
N LYS A 112 -11.19 -2.76 -11.73
CA LYS A 112 -10.23 -2.36 -10.69
C LYS A 112 -8.79 -2.70 -11.05
N ALA A 113 -8.54 -3.87 -11.64
CA ALA A 113 -7.21 -4.26 -12.12
C ALA A 113 -6.70 -3.29 -13.19
N TYR A 114 -7.50 -3.07 -14.23
CA TYR A 114 -7.19 -2.14 -15.31
C TYR A 114 -6.96 -0.72 -14.80
N ASN A 115 -7.91 -0.19 -14.01
CA ASN A 115 -7.82 1.15 -13.45
C ASN A 115 -6.59 1.33 -12.54
N SER A 116 -6.16 0.28 -11.84
CA SER A 116 -4.95 0.34 -11.02
C SER A 116 -3.69 0.62 -11.84
N LEU A 117 -3.62 0.14 -13.09
CA LEU A 117 -2.52 0.43 -14.01
C LEU A 117 -2.67 1.82 -14.63
N VAL A 118 -3.89 2.18 -15.07
CA VAL A 118 -4.18 3.50 -15.67
C VAL A 118 -3.83 4.64 -14.72
N VAL A 119 -4.15 4.53 -13.43
CA VAL A 119 -3.79 5.55 -12.44
C VAL A 119 -2.28 5.76 -12.37
N LEU A 120 -1.48 4.69 -12.50
CA LEU A 120 -0.02 4.79 -12.45
C LEU A 120 0.58 5.43 -13.72
N ILE A 121 -0.05 5.19 -14.87
CA ILE A 121 0.28 5.84 -16.14
C ILE A 121 -0.04 7.34 -16.05
N ASN A 122 -1.28 7.68 -15.69
CA ASN A 122 -1.74 9.07 -15.60
C ASN A 122 -1.00 9.89 -14.54
N THR A 123 -0.44 9.23 -13.53
CA THR A 123 0.37 9.90 -12.50
C THR A 123 1.86 9.83 -12.80
N GLU A 124 2.25 9.30 -13.97
CA GLU A 124 3.63 9.18 -14.45
C GLU A 124 4.57 8.48 -13.45
N THR A 125 4.04 7.50 -12.72
CA THR A 125 4.79 6.77 -11.69
C THR A 125 5.19 5.36 -12.11
N MET A 126 4.60 4.81 -13.17
CA MET A 126 4.86 3.42 -13.60
C MET A 126 6.23 3.23 -14.25
N PHE A 127 6.62 4.14 -15.15
CA PHE A 127 7.79 4.01 -16.02
C PHE A 127 8.87 5.04 -15.73
N ARG A 128 8.88 5.64 -14.53
CA ARG A 128 9.87 6.66 -14.14
C ARG A 128 11.31 6.13 -14.21
N TYR A 129 11.52 4.83 -14.03
CA TYR A 129 12.84 4.21 -14.15
C TYR A 129 13.46 4.29 -15.55
N LEU A 130 12.65 4.57 -16.57
CA LEU A 130 13.08 4.73 -17.96
C LEU A 130 13.38 6.19 -18.33
N ASP A 131 13.16 7.13 -17.41
CA ASP A 131 13.31 8.56 -17.65
C ASP A 131 14.80 8.95 -17.71
N GLU A 132 15.31 9.10 -18.93
CA GLU A 132 16.71 9.45 -19.22
C GLU A 132 17.07 10.88 -18.78
N THR A 133 16.08 11.73 -18.46
CA THR A 133 16.33 13.09 -17.94
C THR A 133 16.77 13.10 -16.48
N LEU A 134 16.66 11.96 -15.78
CA LEU A 134 17.06 11.82 -14.40
C LEU A 134 18.59 11.70 -14.28
N VAL A 135 19.21 12.70 -13.67
CA VAL A 135 20.64 12.65 -13.32
C VAL A 135 20.82 11.79 -12.07
N LEU A 136 21.23 10.53 -12.25
CA LEU A 136 21.42 9.57 -11.17
C LEU A 136 22.83 8.97 -11.22
N ASP A 137 23.45 8.74 -10.06
CA ASP A 137 24.74 8.05 -9.95
C ASP A 137 24.67 6.58 -10.43
N LYS A 138 23.46 6.00 -10.42
CA LYS A 138 23.16 4.61 -10.79
C LYS A 138 21.81 4.53 -11.49
N GLU A 139 21.61 3.47 -12.26
CA GLU A 139 20.32 3.19 -12.90
C GLU A 139 19.18 3.20 -11.88
N CYS A 140 18.06 3.83 -12.25
CA CYS A 140 16.87 3.87 -11.41
C CYS A 140 16.27 2.46 -11.28
N PRO A 141 16.11 1.92 -10.06
CA PRO A 141 15.58 0.58 -9.93
C PRO A 141 14.07 0.56 -10.22
N ARG A 142 13.65 -0.33 -11.14
CA ARG A 142 12.23 -0.57 -11.46
C ARG A 142 11.45 -1.24 -10.33
N THR A 143 12.14 -1.84 -9.35
CA THR A 143 11.54 -2.56 -8.22
C THR A 143 12.12 -2.12 -6.89
N ASN A 144 11.37 -2.31 -5.81
CA ASN A 144 11.87 -2.19 -4.44
C ASN A 144 12.49 -3.50 -3.92
N ASN A 145 12.87 -4.44 -4.80
CA ASN A 145 13.49 -5.70 -4.39
C ASN A 145 14.78 -5.53 -3.58
N PRO A 146 15.65 -4.52 -3.85
CA PRO A 146 16.84 -4.33 -3.01
C PRO A 146 16.51 -4.11 -1.53
N ILE A 147 15.45 -3.34 -1.23
CA ILE A 147 15.03 -3.12 0.17
C ILE A 147 14.21 -4.31 0.70
N GLU A 148 13.31 -4.89 -0.11
CA GLU A 148 12.45 -5.99 0.34
C GLU A 148 13.20 -7.31 0.53
N GLY A 149 14.03 -7.70 -0.44
CA GLY A 149 14.83 -8.91 -0.41
C GLY A 149 16.13 -8.77 0.37
N GLY A 150 16.71 -7.56 0.43
CA GLY A 150 17.94 -7.29 1.17
C GLY A 150 17.66 -7.03 2.64
N VAL A 151 17.23 -5.82 2.97
CA VAL A 151 17.11 -5.34 4.36
C VAL A 151 15.88 -5.93 5.05
N ASN A 152 14.70 -5.81 4.47
CA ASN A 152 13.45 -6.21 5.13
C ASN A 152 13.38 -7.72 5.33
N ALA A 153 13.92 -8.52 4.41
CA ALA A 153 14.01 -9.97 4.59
C ALA A 153 14.86 -10.37 5.79
N GLN A 154 15.99 -9.68 6.01
CA GLN A 154 16.87 -9.92 7.16
C GLN A 154 16.21 -9.50 8.47
N LEU A 155 15.55 -8.33 8.51
CA LEU A 155 14.74 -7.90 9.66
C LEU A 155 13.62 -8.90 9.98
N ARG A 156 12.88 -9.37 8.97
CA ARG A 156 11.86 -10.41 9.15
C ARG A 156 12.45 -11.73 9.62
N ARG A 157 13.66 -12.10 9.21
CA ARG A 157 14.37 -13.29 9.70
C ARG A 157 14.76 -13.13 11.18
N LEU A 158 15.39 -12.01 11.55
CA LEU A 158 15.70 -11.67 12.94
C LEU A 158 14.47 -11.80 13.84
N LEU A 159 13.37 -11.16 13.45
CA LEU A 159 12.12 -11.17 14.20
C LEU A 159 11.44 -12.55 14.24
N ARG A 160 11.75 -13.45 13.30
CA ARG A 160 11.24 -14.84 13.26
C ARG A 160 12.05 -15.79 14.14
N TYR A 161 13.35 -15.57 14.31
CA TYR A 161 14.17 -16.36 15.24
C TYR A 161 13.95 -15.95 16.69
N HIS A 162 13.51 -14.71 16.91
CA HIS A 162 13.29 -14.16 18.25
C HIS A 162 11.81 -13.90 18.55
N ARG A 163 10.93 -14.83 18.18
CA ARG A 163 9.46 -14.69 18.39
C ARG A 163 9.07 -14.62 19.87
N GLY A 164 9.88 -15.19 20.76
CA GLY A 164 9.64 -15.16 22.21
C GLY A 164 10.04 -13.85 22.90
N MET A 165 10.60 -12.87 22.17
CA MET A 165 10.87 -11.55 22.73
C MET A 165 9.59 -10.72 22.86
N SER A 166 9.52 -9.90 23.91
CA SER A 166 8.48 -8.86 24.02
C SER A 166 8.57 -7.88 22.85
N VAL A 167 7.47 -7.16 22.58
CA VAL A 167 7.38 -6.21 21.47
C VAL A 167 8.45 -5.12 21.57
N GLU A 168 8.72 -4.62 22.78
CA GLU A 168 9.76 -3.62 23.05
C GLU A 168 11.15 -4.15 22.68
N LYS A 169 11.46 -5.37 23.12
CA LYS A 169 12.74 -6.03 22.81
C LYS A 169 12.88 -6.28 21.31
N ARG A 170 11.81 -6.66 20.62
CA ARG A 170 11.79 -6.83 19.15
C ARG A 170 12.06 -5.53 18.42
N ILE A 171 11.45 -4.43 18.86
CA ILE A 171 11.69 -3.09 18.29
C ILE A 171 13.15 -2.70 18.51
N LYS A 172 13.66 -2.80 19.75
CA LYS A 172 15.07 -2.52 20.05
C LYS A 172 16.02 -3.36 19.20
N ALA A 173 15.73 -4.65 19.01
CA ALA A 173 16.52 -5.52 18.15
C ALA A 173 16.56 -5.03 16.69
N VAL A 174 15.44 -4.55 16.15
CA VAL A 174 15.40 -3.94 14.81
C VAL A 174 16.22 -2.65 14.76
N PHE A 175 16.10 -1.77 15.76
CA PHE A 175 16.89 -0.54 15.83
C PHE A 175 18.40 -0.84 15.89
N TRP A 176 18.83 -1.78 16.74
CA TRP A 176 20.23 -2.22 16.83
C TRP A 176 20.71 -2.85 15.54
N TRP A 177 19.90 -3.69 14.91
CA TRP A 177 20.23 -4.28 13.62
C TRP A 177 20.47 -3.19 12.56
N CYS A 178 19.56 -2.21 12.45
CA CYS A 178 19.71 -1.09 11.52
C CYS A 178 20.95 -0.24 11.82
N TYR A 179 21.26 -0.01 13.09
CA TYR A 179 22.46 0.71 13.51
C TYR A 179 23.74 -0.04 13.08
N LEU A 180 23.84 -1.33 13.39
CA LEU A 180 25.01 -2.16 13.10
C LEU A 180 25.25 -2.38 11.60
N HIS A 181 24.19 -2.32 10.78
CA HIS A 181 24.27 -2.51 9.33
C HIS A 181 24.23 -1.18 8.56
N SER A 182 24.31 -0.04 9.24
CA SER A 182 24.44 1.27 8.59
C SER A 182 25.87 1.47 8.09
N PRO A 183 26.09 1.95 6.84
CA PRO A 183 27.43 2.26 6.34
C PRO A 183 28.15 3.36 7.15
N ARG A 184 27.37 4.22 7.82
CA ARG A 184 27.86 5.29 8.71
C ARG A 184 27.05 5.27 10.00
N PRO A 185 27.37 4.40 10.96
CA PRO A 185 26.68 4.38 12.24
C PRO A 185 26.99 5.67 13.02
N LEU A 186 26.04 6.09 13.87
CA LEU A 186 26.28 7.17 14.82
C LEU A 186 27.40 6.80 15.80
N SER A 187 28.06 7.79 16.39
CA SER A 187 29.02 7.50 17.47
C SER A 187 28.33 6.87 18.68
N ALA A 188 29.08 6.15 19.52
CA ALA A 188 28.55 5.55 20.75
C ALA A 188 27.83 6.56 21.66
N LYS A 189 28.35 7.80 21.74
CA LYS A 189 27.75 8.88 22.52
C LYS A 189 26.41 9.36 21.95
N GLU A 190 26.27 9.37 20.63
CA GLU A 190 25.04 9.83 19.96
C GLU A 190 23.97 8.76 19.90
N ILE A 191 24.35 7.50 19.63
CA ILE A 191 23.40 6.39 19.53
C ILE A 191 22.66 6.17 20.86
N LEU A 192 23.35 6.30 21.99
CA LEU A 192 22.75 6.20 23.33
C LEU A 192 21.69 7.26 23.59
N LYS A 193 21.79 8.45 22.96
CA LYS A 193 20.80 9.52 23.10
C LYS A 193 19.56 9.32 22.24
N VAL A 194 19.69 8.64 21.10
CA VAL A 194 18.60 8.51 20.12
C VAL A 194 17.91 7.15 20.16
N MET A 195 18.54 6.13 20.75
CA MET A 195 17.92 4.81 20.86
C MET A 195 16.65 4.87 21.71
N PRO A 196 15.57 4.19 21.28
CA PRO A 196 14.33 4.18 22.03
C PRO A 196 14.50 3.42 23.36
N THR A 197 14.01 4.03 24.43
CA THR A 197 13.92 3.41 25.75
C THR A 197 12.63 2.58 25.83
N ASP A 198 12.53 1.66 26.80
CA ASP A 198 11.28 0.89 26.95
C ASP A 198 10.11 1.83 27.25
N ALA A 199 10.30 2.83 28.10
CA ALA A 199 9.31 3.86 28.39
C ALA A 199 8.86 4.64 27.13
N SER A 200 9.80 4.98 26.22
CA SER A 200 9.43 5.69 24.99
C SER A 200 8.66 4.79 24.03
N ILE A 201 9.01 3.51 23.93
CA ILE A 201 8.28 2.52 23.13
C ILE A 201 6.87 2.33 23.70
N SER A 202 6.72 2.06 24.99
CA SER A 202 5.42 1.87 25.64
C SER A 202 4.53 3.10 25.52
N LYS A 203 5.09 4.31 25.62
CA LYS A 203 4.36 5.57 25.41
C LYS A 203 3.82 5.68 23.98
N ILE A 204 4.62 5.35 22.97
CA ILE A 204 4.18 5.34 21.57
C ILE A 204 3.01 4.36 21.39
N TYR A 205 3.14 3.13 21.90
CA TYR A 205 2.06 2.15 21.83
C TYR A 205 0.78 2.63 22.48
N SER A 206 0.87 3.18 23.69
CA SER A 206 -0.30 3.70 24.42
C SER A 206 -0.99 4.81 23.61
N SER A 207 -0.22 5.78 23.10
CA SER A 207 -0.76 6.87 22.28
C SER A 207 -1.39 6.41 20.96
N MET A 208 -0.83 5.37 20.33
CA MET A 208 -1.39 4.79 19.10
C MET A 208 -2.68 4.03 19.40
N ASN A 209 -2.73 3.32 20.53
CA ASN A 209 -3.89 2.55 20.93
C ASN A 209 -5.04 3.43 21.40
N GLU A 210 -4.76 4.50 22.17
CA GLU A 210 -5.74 5.55 22.50
C GLU A 210 -6.29 6.21 21.24
N ARG A 211 -5.43 6.52 20.26
CA ARG A 211 -5.86 7.09 18.99
C ARG A 211 -6.71 6.11 18.17
N ALA A 212 -6.39 4.82 18.20
CA ALA A 212 -7.16 3.78 17.54
C ALA A 212 -8.52 3.56 18.24
N GLN A 213 -8.56 3.60 19.57
CA GLN A 213 -9.79 3.58 20.35
C GLN A 213 -10.66 4.80 20.05
N LEU A 214 -10.09 6.01 20.06
CA LEU A 214 -10.81 7.24 19.70
C LEU A 214 -11.36 7.19 18.27
N GLN A 215 -10.60 6.65 17.31
CA GLN A 215 -11.09 6.46 15.94
C GLN A 215 -12.19 5.38 15.81
N GLY A 216 -12.24 4.40 16.71
CA GLY A 216 -13.33 3.42 16.79
C GLY A 216 -14.53 3.89 17.62
N ILE A 217 -14.36 4.89 18.49
CA ILE A 217 -15.41 5.52 19.31
C ILE A 217 -16.08 6.68 18.56
N ILE A 218 -15.36 7.39 17.68
CA ILE A 218 -15.96 8.41 16.80
C ILE A 218 -16.87 7.67 15.80
N PRO A 219 -18.20 7.88 15.84
CA PRO A 219 -19.10 7.19 14.93
C PRO A 219 -18.77 7.60 13.49
N THR A 220 -18.49 6.64 12.63
CA THR A 220 -18.44 6.88 11.19
C THR A 220 -19.87 6.87 10.65
N TRP A 221 -20.15 7.68 9.62
CA TRP A 221 -21.46 7.71 8.97
C TRP A 221 -21.86 6.28 8.54
N GLY A 222 -22.84 5.70 9.23
CA GLY A 222 -23.29 4.32 9.07
C GLY A 222 -23.29 3.46 10.34
N ASP A 223 -22.65 3.90 11.43
CA ASP A 223 -22.48 3.08 12.65
C ASP A 223 -23.58 3.27 13.73
N ALA A 224 -24.66 4.01 13.44
CA ALA A 224 -25.77 4.16 14.37
C ALA A 224 -26.85 3.11 14.10
N ILE A 225 -26.65 1.90 14.63
CA ILE A 225 -27.76 1.05 15.09
C ILE A 225 -27.59 0.94 16.60
N SER A 226 -28.53 1.52 17.34
CA SER A 226 -28.55 1.46 18.80
C SER A 226 -29.02 0.08 19.24
N TRP A 227 -28.33 -0.51 20.22
CA TRP A 227 -28.74 -1.78 20.84
C TRP A 227 -30.14 -1.72 21.51
N GLY A 228 -30.75 -0.54 21.61
CA GLY A 228 -32.14 -0.34 22.06
C GLY A 228 -33.22 -0.59 21.01
N ASP A 229 -32.89 -0.65 19.72
CA ASP A 229 -33.87 -0.80 18.63
C ASP A 229 -34.34 -2.25 18.43
N LEU A 230 -33.75 -3.22 19.14
CA LEU A 230 -34.02 -4.66 18.99
C LEU A 230 -34.84 -5.28 20.14
N HIS A 231 -35.25 -4.49 21.14
CA HIS A 231 -36.03 -4.99 22.28
C HIS A 231 -37.17 -4.04 22.67
N ASN A 232 -38.38 -4.32 22.16
CA ASN A 232 -39.61 -3.89 22.82
C ASN A 232 -39.71 -4.62 24.16
N TYR A 233 -39.34 -3.96 25.25
CA TYR A 233 -39.80 -4.35 26.58
C TYR A 233 -41.09 -3.59 26.87
N ASP A 234 -42.22 -4.27 26.67
CA ASP A 234 -43.45 -3.97 27.40
C ASP A 234 -43.14 -4.05 28.90
N LYS A 235 -43.15 -2.89 29.57
CA LYS A 235 -43.30 -2.81 31.02
C LYS A 235 -44.23 -1.65 31.35
N LEU A 236 -45.51 -2.01 31.45
CA LEU A 236 -46.42 -1.66 32.55
C LEU A 236 -45.98 -0.44 33.37
N SER A 237 -46.58 0.71 33.10
CA SER A 237 -46.67 1.79 34.07
C SER A 237 -47.90 1.54 34.95
N PHE A 238 -47.66 1.01 36.15
CA PHE A 238 -48.51 1.37 37.28
C PHE A 238 -48.02 2.73 37.80
N ASN A 239 -48.89 3.72 37.82
CA ASN A 239 -49.03 4.64 38.94
C ASN A 239 -50.40 5.32 38.84
N ASP A 240 -51.17 5.12 39.90
CA ASP A 240 -52.40 5.81 40.28
C ASP A 240 -52.26 7.32 40.18
N TRP A 241 -53.36 8.02 39.84
CA TRP A 241 -53.89 9.24 40.49
C TRP A 241 -55.24 9.57 39.81
N ASP A 242 -56.33 9.37 40.57
CA ASP A 242 -57.77 9.71 40.36
C ASP A 242 -58.53 9.16 39.14
#